data_AF-A0A933QZA4-F1
#
_entry.id   AF-A0A933QZA4-F1
#
_cell.length_a   1.000
_cell.length_b   1.000
_cell.length_c   1.000
_cell.angle_alpha   90.00
_cell.angle_beta   90.00
_cell.angle_gamma   90.00
#
_symmetry.space_group_name_H-M   'P 1'
#
loop_
_entity.id
_entity.type
_entity.pdbx_description
1 polymer ?
#
loop_
_entity_poly.entity_id
_entity_poly.type
_entity_poly.pdbx_seq_one_letter_code
_entity_poly.pdbx_strand_id
1 'polypeptide(L)' 'MIHFKQEFFDQPYAKMRLHRMAFMDALILNLAEQTPGVTSFVTWNARHFKGKSNLHIFTPAEYLA' A
#
# COMPACT_ATOMS: atom_id res chain seq x y z
N MET A 1 17.02 15.78 -2.40
CA MET A 1 17.29 15.49 -0.97
C MET A 1 16.51 14.24 -0.64
N ILE A 2 17.18 13.14 -0.24
CA ILE A 2 16.48 11.87 -0.04
C ILE A 2 15.73 11.94 1.30
N HIS A 3 14.41 11.99 1.26
CA HIS A 3 13.55 12.11 2.44
C HIS A 3 13.22 10.74 3.03
N PHE A 4 14.26 9.94 3.32
CA PHE A 4 14.11 8.57 3.82
C PHE A 4 13.14 8.46 5.01
N LYS A 5 13.22 9.40 5.96
CA LYS A 5 12.34 9.40 7.13
C LYS A 5 10.86 9.56 6.74
N GLN A 6 10.57 10.42 5.77
CA GLN A 6 9.20 10.70 5.37
C GLN A 6 8.59 9.50 4.62
N GLU A 7 9.33 8.94 3.67
CA GLU A 7 8.89 7.85 2.80
C GLU A 7 8.83 6.50 3.53
N PHE A 8 9.83 6.20 4.38
CA PHE A 8 9.93 4.91 5.06
C PHE A 8 9.32 4.88 6.44
N PHE A 9 9.08 6.03 7.08
CA PHE A 9 8.55 6.07 8.44
C PHE A 9 7.30 6.92 8.57
N ASP A 10 7.36 8.23 8.31
CA ASP A 10 6.26 9.12 8.70
C ASP A 10 4.95 8.84 7.96
N GLN A 11 5.00 8.64 6.64
CA GLN A 11 3.82 8.31 5.84
C GLN A 11 3.30 6.89 6.13
N PRO A 12 4.14 5.82 6.13
CA PRO A 12 3.70 4.50 6.55
C PRO A 12 3.11 4.46 7.95
N TYR A 13 3.73 5.16 8.91
CA TYR A 13 3.26 5.21 10.30
C TYR A 13 1.90 5.92 10.41
N ALA A 14 1.69 7.01 9.67
CA ALA A 14 0.39 7.66 9.60
C ALA A 14 -0.68 6.72 9.01
N LYS A 15 -0.38 6.04 7.90
CA LYS A 15 -1.29 5.08 7.25
C LYS A 15 -1.62 3.89 8.14
N MET A 16 -0.62 3.36 8.86
CA MET A 16 -0.76 2.29 9.84
C MET A 16 -1.82 2.64 10.90
N ARG A 17 -1.75 3.87 11.45
CA ARG A 17 -2.70 4.36 12.45
C ARG A 17 -4.10 4.58 11.87
N LEU A 18 -4.18 5.13 10.65
CA LEU A 18 -5.46 5.41 9.99
C LEU A 18 -6.27 4.14 9.70
N HIS A 19 -5.62 3.11 9.16
CA HIS A 19 -6.31 1.90 8.68
C HIS A 19 -6.16 0.67 9.59
N ARG A 20 -5.48 0.82 10.74
CA ARG A 20 -5.17 -0.25 11.69
C ARG A 20 -4.65 -1.51 11.00
N MET A 21 -3.45 -1.42 10.43
CA MET A 21 -2.72 -2.54 9.82
C MET A 21 -1.33 -2.69 10.44
N ALA A 22 -0.59 -3.75 10.10
CA ALA A 22 0.80 -3.85 10.53
C ALA A 22 1.66 -2.78 9.85
N PHE A 23 2.74 -2.34 10.50
CA PHE A 23 3.61 -1.31 9.93
C PHE A 23 4.18 -1.71 8.56
N MET A 24 4.60 -2.97 8.39
CA MET A 24 5.13 -3.48 7.13
C MET A 24 4.07 -3.46 6.01
N ASP A 25 2.82 -3.78 6.31
CA ASP A 25 1.72 -3.67 5.36
C ASP A 25 1.52 -2.20 4.92
N ALA A 26 1.57 -1.27 5.88
CA ALA A 26 1.44 0.15 5.60
C ALA A 26 2.62 0.68 4.79
N LEU A 27 3.85 0.20 5.05
CA LEU A 27 5.06 0.58 4.33
C LEU A 27 4.99 0.12 2.87
N ILE A 28 4.67 -1.15 2.62
CA ILE A 28 4.56 -1.71 1.27
C ILE A 28 3.46 -1.00 0.49
N LEU A 29 2.30 -0.78 1.12
CA LEU A 29 1.18 -0.12 0.47
C LEU A 29 1.47 1.35 0.18
N ASN A 30 2.13 2.06 1.10
CA ASN A 30 2.56 3.44 0.89
C ASN A 30 3.57 3.55 -0.26
N LEU A 31 4.55 2.64 -0.31
CA LEU A 31 5.52 2.59 -1.41
C LEU A 31 4.82 2.39 -2.76
N ALA A 32 3.88 1.45 -2.84
CA ALA A 32 3.12 1.20 -4.06
C ALA A 32 2.34 2.45 -4.51
N GLU A 33 1.69 3.16 -3.59
CA GLU A 33 0.92 4.38 -3.88
C GLU A 33 1.79 5.54 -4.38
N GLN A 34 3.03 5.64 -3.89
CA GLN A 34 3.96 6.69 -4.29
C GLN A 34 4.73 6.36 -5.58
N THR A 35 4.64 5.11 -6.08
CA THR A 35 5.38 4.69 -7.27
C THR A 35 4.69 5.20 -8.53
N PRO A 36 5.35 6.03 -9.36
CA PRO A 36 4.74 6.57 -10.57
C PRO A 36 4.28 5.48 -11.54
N GLY A 37 3.07 5.62 -12.08
CA GLY A 37 2.50 4.68 -13.05
C GLY A 37 1.91 3.40 -12.45
N VAL A 38 2.01 3.20 -11.13
CA VAL A 38 1.33 2.08 -10.46
C VAL A 38 -0.13 2.45 -10.21
N THR A 39 -1.04 1.67 -10.80
CA THR A 39 -2.49 1.83 -10.63
C THR A 39 -3.11 0.73 -9.78
N SER A 40 -2.39 -0.36 -9.56
CA SER A 40 -2.91 -1.59 -8.97
C SER A 40 -1.93 -2.21 -7.98
N PHE A 41 -2.46 -2.78 -6.91
CA PHE A 41 -1.72 -3.56 -5.92
C PHE A 41 -2.27 -5.00 -5.90
N VAL A 42 -1.45 -5.93 -6.38
CA VAL A 42 -1.83 -7.35 -6.53
C VAL A 42 -1.28 -8.16 -5.36
N THR A 43 -2.15 -8.86 -4.64
CA THR A 43 -1.78 -9.65 -3.46
C THR A 43 -2.75 -10.81 -3.23
N TRP A 44 -2.26 -11.93 -2.72
CA TRP A 44 -3.11 -13.05 -2.28
C TRP A 44 -4.04 -12.68 -1.13
N ASN A 45 -3.71 -11.64 -0.35
CA ASN A 45 -4.53 -11.17 0.76
C ASN A 45 -5.31 -9.89 0.43
N ALA A 46 -5.92 -9.83 -0.78
CA ALA A 46 -6.60 -8.63 -1.26
C ALA A 46 -7.65 -8.09 -0.28
N ARG A 47 -8.40 -8.98 0.38
CA ARG A 47 -9.40 -8.61 1.40
C ARG A 47 -8.81 -7.77 2.53
N HIS A 48 -7.57 -8.01 2.94
CA HIS A 48 -6.92 -7.22 3.97
C HIS A 48 -6.68 -5.76 3.56
N PHE A 49 -6.44 -5.49 2.27
CA PHE A 49 -6.05 -4.18 1.75
C PHE A 49 -7.19 -3.39 1.09
N LYS A 50 -8.28 -4.05 0.70
CA LYS A 50 -9.46 -3.39 0.10
C LYS A 50 -9.98 -2.27 1.03
N GLY A 51 -10.17 -1.06 0.46
CA GLY A 51 -10.64 0.13 1.18
C GLY A 51 -9.58 0.88 2.00
N LYS A 52 -8.30 0.48 1.90
CA LYS A 52 -7.18 1.12 2.64
C LYS A 52 -6.18 1.85 1.73
N SER A 53 -6.49 1.92 0.44
CA SER A 53 -5.63 2.49 -0.60
C SER A 53 -6.44 3.11 -1.72
N ASN A 54 -5.83 4.05 -2.43
CA ASN A 54 -6.36 4.60 -3.68
C ASN A 54 -6.03 3.71 -4.90
N LEU A 55 -5.19 2.69 -4.74
CA LEU A 55 -4.88 1.72 -5.78
C LEU A 55 -6.00 0.69 -5.93
N HIS A 56 -6.15 0.15 -7.13
CA HIS A 56 -7.00 -1.01 -7.35
C HIS A 56 -6.38 -2.25 -6.68
N ILE A 57 -7.11 -2.87 -5.75
CA ILE A 57 -6.62 -4.04 -5.01
C ILE A 57 -7.18 -5.31 -5.64
N PHE A 58 -6.29 -6.18 -6.09
CA PHE A 58 -6.65 -7.45 -6.74
C PHE A 58 -5.94 -8.63 -6.10
N THR A 59 -6.57 -9.80 -6.16
CA THR A 59 -5.87 -11.08 -6.16
C THR A 59 -5.21 -11.32 -7.53
N PRO A 60 -4.20 -12.20 -7.63
CA PRO A 60 -3.61 -12.53 -8.92
C PRO A 60 -4.64 -13.02 -9.95
N ALA A 61 -5.63 -13.81 -9.51
CA ALA A 61 -6.70 -14.28 -10.37
C ALA A 61 -7.60 -13.13 -10.88
N GLU A 62 -7.97 -12.17 -10.01
CA GLU A 62 -8.75 -10.98 -10.42
C GLU A 62 -7.97 -10.07 -11.39
N TYR A 63 -6.64 -10.02 -11.29
CA TYR A 63 -5.81 -9.16 -12.16
C TYR A 63 -5.56 -9.75 -13.56
N LEU A 64 -5.60 -11.08 -13.69
CA LEU A 64 -5.32 -11.78 -14.96
C LEU A 64 -6.58 -12.08 -15.79
N ALA A 65 -7.77 -11.87 -15.22
CA ALA A 65 -9.06 -12.06 -15.88
C ALA A 65 -9.43 -10.88 -16.79
#